data_AF-A0A0A9D9M0-F1
#
_entry.id   AF-A0A0A9D9M0-F1
#
_cell.length_a   1.000
_cell.length_b   1.000
_cell.length_c   1.000
_cell.angle_alpha   90.00
_cell.angle_beta   90.00
_cell.angle_gamma   90.00
#
_symmetry.space_group_name_H-M   'P 1'
#
loop_
_entity.id
_entity.type
_entity.pdbx_description
1 polymer ?
#
loop_
_entity_poly.entity_id
_entity_poly.type
_entity_poly.pdbx_seq_one_letter_code
_entity_poly.pdbx_strand_id
1 'polypeptide(L)'
;MLFIIRGKLESSTTDGGRTGFFNSITLKPGDFCGEELLGWALVPKPTVNLPSSTRTVKAVLEVEAFALRAEDLRFVASQFRRLHSRKLQHTLRYYSHHWRTWAACFIQHAWHSYKRRGMAKDLSMRESFSSMRSYEGDTSPEQNLALRSGTHIIKELPKFRKPSEPDFSAEHDD
;
A
#
# COMPACT_ATOMS: atom_id res chain seq x y z
N MET A 1 6.14 -15.78 -13.42
CA MET A 1 6.98 -14.93 -12.55
C MET A 1 8.36 -14.86 -13.17
N LEU A 2 8.98 -13.69 -13.25
CA LEU A 2 10.30 -13.52 -13.87
C LEU A 2 11.32 -13.10 -12.82
N PHE A 3 12.48 -13.74 -12.80
CA PHE A 3 13.63 -13.41 -11.96
C PHE A 3 14.75 -12.86 -12.83
N ILE A 4 15.17 -11.64 -12.58
CA ILE A 4 16.12 -10.93 -13.45
C ILE A 4 17.53 -11.31 -13.06
N ILE A 5 18.29 -11.83 -14.02
CA ILE A 5 19.68 -12.27 -13.82
C ILE A 5 20.64 -11.23 -14.39
N ARG A 6 20.32 -10.68 -15.57
CA ARG A 6 21.08 -9.60 -16.20
C ARG A 6 20.17 -8.63 -16.94
N GLY A 7 20.67 -7.42 -17.17
CA GLY A 7 19.97 -6.40 -17.94
C GLY A 7 19.25 -5.36 -17.09
N LYS A 8 18.38 -4.60 -17.76
CA LYS A 8 17.62 -3.49 -17.16
C LYS A 8 16.21 -3.47 -17.70
N LEU A 9 15.23 -3.48 -16.79
CA LEU A 9 13.82 -3.32 -17.14
C LEU A 9 13.25 -2.09 -16.44
N GLU A 10 12.27 -1.48 -17.07
CA GLU A 10 11.39 -0.51 -16.44
C GLU A 10 10.09 -1.21 -16.06
N SER A 11 9.61 -0.97 -14.84
CA SER A 11 8.31 -1.45 -14.37
C SER A 11 7.45 -0.27 -13.96
N SER A 12 6.31 -0.11 -14.61
CA SER A 12 5.38 0.98 -14.37
C SER A 12 4.01 0.46 -13.95
N THR A 13 3.29 1.23 -13.13
CA THR A 13 1.90 0.94 -12.76
C THR A 13 1.11 2.21 -12.51
N THR A 14 -0.17 2.15 -12.85
CA THR A 14 -1.17 3.18 -12.58
C THR A 14 -2.17 2.75 -11.49
N ASP A 15 -1.90 1.65 -10.78
CA ASP A 15 -2.79 1.12 -9.73
C ASP A 15 -4.24 0.97 -10.21
N GLY A 16 -4.42 0.31 -11.37
CA GLY A 16 -5.74 0.13 -11.99
C GLY A 16 -6.31 1.41 -12.63
N GLY A 17 -5.46 2.33 -13.09
CA GLY A 17 -5.90 3.56 -13.77
C GLY A 17 -6.27 4.70 -12.83
N ARG A 18 -5.80 4.65 -11.57
CA ARG A 18 -6.05 5.70 -10.59
C ARG A 18 -5.41 7.02 -11.05
N THR A 19 -6.24 8.04 -11.24
CA THR A 19 -5.80 9.38 -11.61
C THR A 19 -4.79 9.94 -10.61
N GLY A 20 -3.66 10.45 -11.14
CA GLY A 20 -2.56 10.99 -10.32
C GLY A 20 -1.66 9.93 -9.68
N PHE A 21 -1.88 8.64 -9.95
CA PHE A 21 -1.00 7.57 -9.49
C PHE A 21 -0.20 7.02 -10.67
N PHE A 22 1.11 7.26 -10.66
CA PHE A 22 2.05 6.64 -11.57
C PHE A 22 3.31 6.28 -10.79
N ASN A 23 3.63 4.99 -10.75
CA ASN A 23 4.83 4.49 -10.10
C ASN A 23 5.68 3.78 -11.15
N SER A 24 6.81 4.39 -11.53
CA SER A 24 7.83 3.78 -12.36
C SER A 24 9.07 3.47 -11.53
N ILE A 25 9.63 2.29 -11.73
CA ILE A 25 10.86 1.80 -11.10
C ILE A 25 11.72 1.10 -12.14
N THR A 26 13.03 1.09 -11.91
CA THR A 26 13.95 0.24 -12.66
C THR A 26 14.14 -1.07 -11.92
N LEU A 27 13.90 -2.20 -12.59
CA LEU A 27 14.25 -3.53 -12.11
C LEU A 27 15.70 -3.88 -12.54
N LYS A 28 16.46 -4.43 -11.59
CA LYS A 28 17.88 -4.76 -11.69
C LYS A 28 18.10 -6.27 -11.49
N PRO A 29 19.32 -6.77 -11.75
CA PRO A 29 19.69 -8.14 -11.36
C PRO A 29 19.35 -8.43 -9.90
N GLY A 30 18.66 -9.54 -9.65
CA GLY A 30 18.15 -9.94 -8.34
C GLY A 30 16.69 -9.52 -8.07
N ASP A 31 16.14 -8.59 -8.83
CA ASP A 31 14.72 -8.23 -8.74
C ASP A 31 13.84 -9.24 -9.48
N PHE A 32 12.54 -9.23 -9.18
CA PHE A 32 11.56 -10.09 -9.82
C PHE A 32 10.24 -9.35 -10.10
N CYS A 33 9.43 -9.91 -10.99
CA CYS A 33 8.07 -9.42 -11.28
C CYS A 33 7.08 -10.57 -11.50
N GLY A 34 5.78 -10.27 -11.40
CA GLY A 34 4.71 -11.28 -11.41
C GLY A 34 4.49 -11.94 -10.06
N GLU A 35 4.66 -11.18 -8.98
CA GLU A 35 4.55 -11.61 -7.59
C GLU A 35 3.11 -11.89 -7.15
N GLU A 36 2.15 -11.45 -7.93
CA GLU A 36 0.74 -11.80 -7.83
C GLU A 36 0.52 -13.31 -7.94
N LEU A 37 1.39 -14.00 -8.69
CA LEU A 37 1.39 -15.46 -8.81
C LEU A 37 1.73 -16.17 -7.49
N LEU A 38 2.54 -15.55 -6.62
CA LEU A 38 2.84 -16.12 -5.30
C LEU A 38 1.59 -16.17 -4.44
N GLY A 39 0.81 -15.09 -4.45
CA GLY A 39 -0.44 -15.03 -3.72
C GLY A 39 -1.46 -16.05 -4.23
N TRP A 40 -1.54 -16.24 -5.55
CA TRP A 40 -2.37 -17.27 -6.16
C TRP A 40 -1.90 -18.68 -5.78
N ALA A 41 -0.61 -19.01 -5.97
CA ALA A 41 -0.10 -20.37 -5.81
C ALA A 41 -0.07 -20.86 -4.35
N LEU A 42 0.08 -19.95 -3.39
CA LEU A 42 0.19 -20.31 -1.96
C LEU A 42 -1.17 -20.54 -1.28
N VAL A 43 -2.29 -20.25 -1.95
CA VAL A 43 -3.63 -20.54 -1.43
C VAL A 43 -3.93 -22.04 -1.59
N PRO A 44 -4.54 -22.71 -0.60
CA PRO A 44 -4.77 -24.17 -0.65
C PRO A 44 -5.55 -24.66 -1.87
N LYS A 45 -6.41 -23.81 -2.44
CA LYS A 45 -7.21 -24.08 -3.64
C LYS A 45 -7.13 -22.87 -4.58
N PRO A 46 -6.08 -22.75 -5.39
CA PRO A 46 -5.97 -21.66 -6.34
C PRO A 46 -7.07 -21.79 -7.41
N THR A 47 -7.67 -20.66 -7.78
CA THR A 47 -8.64 -20.60 -8.88
C THR A 47 -7.98 -20.97 -10.21
N VAL A 48 -8.78 -21.46 -11.17
CA VAL A 48 -8.25 -21.78 -12.52
C VAL A 48 -7.70 -20.54 -13.23
N ASN A 49 -8.28 -19.37 -12.95
CA ASN A 49 -7.83 -18.11 -13.55
C ASN A 49 -6.53 -17.63 -12.91
N LEU A 50 -5.58 -17.23 -13.77
CA LEU A 50 -4.33 -16.61 -13.34
C LEU A 50 -4.57 -15.13 -12.95
N PRO A 51 -3.86 -14.64 -11.91
CA PRO A 51 -3.92 -13.23 -11.58
C PRO A 51 -3.35 -12.38 -12.70
N SER A 52 -4.01 -11.27 -13.00
CA SER A 52 -3.48 -10.24 -13.90
C SER A 52 -2.35 -9.49 -13.20
N SER A 53 -1.29 -9.15 -13.94
CA SER A 53 -0.20 -8.36 -13.37
C SER A 53 -0.66 -6.94 -13.05
N THR A 54 -0.20 -6.40 -11.93
CA THR A 54 -0.47 -5.01 -11.53
C THR A 54 0.50 -4.01 -12.14
N ARG A 55 1.54 -4.48 -12.85
CA ARG A 55 2.59 -3.65 -13.45
C ARG A 55 2.87 -4.03 -14.89
N THR A 56 3.18 -3.05 -15.72
CA THR A 56 3.72 -3.25 -17.06
C THR A 56 5.24 -3.21 -16.99
N VAL A 57 5.89 -4.26 -17.51
CA VAL A 57 7.34 -4.36 -17.53
C VAL A 57 7.85 -4.24 -18.97
N LYS A 58 8.82 -3.38 -19.20
CA LYS A 58 9.44 -3.13 -20.50
C LYS A 58 10.95 -3.32 -20.40
N ALA A 59 11.51 -4.12 -21.31
CA ALA A 59 12.96 -4.23 -21.43
C ALA A 59 13.52 -2.90 -21.98
N VAL A 60 14.47 -2.32 -21.26
CA VAL A 60 15.18 -1.10 -21.69
C VAL A 60 16.47 -1.46 -22.41
N LEU A 61 17.09 -2.56 -22.00
CA LEU A 61 18.28 -3.17 -22.59
C LEU A 61 18.04 -4.67 -22.82
N GLU A 62 19.02 -5.37 -23.36
CA GLU A 62 19.04 -6.83 -23.38
C GLU A 62 18.96 -7.38 -21.94
N VAL A 63 18.10 -8.39 -21.76
CA VAL A 63 17.74 -8.93 -20.44
C VAL A 63 17.80 -10.44 -20.48
N GLU A 64 18.43 -11.01 -19.46
CA GLU A 64 18.36 -12.43 -19.15
C GLU A 64 17.51 -12.60 -17.88
N ALA A 65 16.49 -13.44 -17.95
CA ALA A 65 15.63 -13.72 -16.82
C ALA A 65 15.20 -15.19 -16.78
N PHE A 66 15.09 -15.76 -15.59
CA PHE A 66 14.43 -17.05 -15.39
C PHE A 66 12.93 -16.85 -15.29
N ALA A 67 12.18 -17.64 -16.06
CA ALA A 67 10.74 -17.70 -15.96
C ALA A 67 10.33 -18.90 -15.09
N LEU A 68 9.67 -18.60 -13.97
CA LEU A 68 8.94 -19.60 -13.19
C LEU A 68 7.46 -19.54 -13.59
N ARG A 69 6.98 -20.62 -14.21
CA ARG A 69 5.60 -20.71 -14.69
C ARG A 69 4.62 -20.88 -13.53
N ALA A 70 3.37 -20.55 -13.79
CA ALA A 70 2.31 -20.68 -12.79
C ALA A 70 2.13 -22.15 -12.36
N GLU A 71 2.18 -23.08 -13.31
CA GLU A 71 2.01 -24.52 -13.06
C GLU A 71 3.12 -25.05 -12.14
N ASP A 72 4.36 -24.71 -12.44
CA ASP A 72 5.53 -25.11 -11.66
C ASP A 72 5.50 -24.51 -10.25
N LEU A 73 5.14 -23.23 -10.14
CA LEU A 73 5.01 -22.56 -8.84
C LEU A 73 3.92 -23.20 -7.98
N ARG A 74 2.76 -23.54 -8.58
CA ARG A 74 1.67 -24.25 -7.89
C ARG A 74 2.11 -25.63 -7.43
N PHE A 75 2.81 -26.37 -8.29
CA PHE A 75 3.34 -27.68 -7.95
C PHE A 75 4.27 -27.59 -6.74
N VAL A 76 5.25 -26.70 -6.79
CA VAL A 76 6.20 -26.47 -5.69
C VAL A 76 5.48 -26.01 -4.42
N ALA A 77 4.51 -25.10 -4.51
CA ALA A 77 3.73 -24.67 -3.36
C ALA A 77 2.99 -25.85 -2.71
N SER A 78 2.37 -26.72 -3.50
CA SER A 78 1.61 -27.88 -3.00
C SER A 78 2.49 -28.94 -2.32
N GLN A 79 3.70 -29.16 -2.84
CA GLN A 79 4.58 -30.23 -2.35
C GLN A 79 5.44 -29.78 -1.16
N PHE A 80 5.82 -28.51 -1.10
CA PHE A 80 6.77 -28.02 -0.12
C PHE A 80 6.10 -27.17 0.96
N ARG A 81 5.80 -27.78 2.12
CA ARG A 81 5.33 -27.07 3.32
C ARG A 81 6.20 -25.86 3.71
N ARG A 82 7.50 -25.90 3.38
CA ARG A 82 8.44 -24.76 3.60
C ARG A 82 8.06 -23.50 2.82
N LEU A 83 7.36 -23.63 1.68
CA LEU A 83 6.88 -22.49 0.91
C LEU A 83 5.80 -21.70 1.66
N HIS A 84 5.07 -22.37 2.56
CA HIS A 84 4.10 -21.79 3.47
C HIS A 84 4.72 -21.20 4.74
N SER A 85 6.05 -21.25 4.91
CA SER A 85 6.68 -20.67 6.10
C SER A 85 6.53 -19.14 6.13
N ARG A 86 6.15 -18.61 7.28
CA ARG A 86 6.07 -17.15 7.50
C ARG A 86 7.37 -16.44 7.15
N LYS A 87 8.52 -17.07 7.41
CA LYS A 87 9.85 -16.52 7.09
C LYS A 87 10.01 -16.29 5.58
N LEU A 88 9.72 -17.28 4.74
CA LEU A 88 9.86 -17.13 3.30
C LEU A 88 8.85 -16.13 2.74
N GLN A 89 7.60 -16.19 3.21
CA GLN A 89 6.56 -15.25 2.80
C GLN A 89 6.94 -13.80 3.13
N HIS A 90 7.47 -13.55 4.33
CA HIS A 90 7.98 -12.23 4.71
C HIS A 90 9.13 -11.78 3.80
N THR A 91 10.07 -12.67 3.46
CA THR A 91 11.14 -12.35 2.53
C THR A 91 10.60 -11.96 1.16
N LEU A 92 9.66 -12.72 0.61
CA LEU A 92 9.04 -12.41 -0.69
C LEU A 92 8.26 -11.08 -0.65
N ARG A 93 7.51 -10.82 0.43
CA ARG A 93 6.84 -9.53 0.66
C ARG A 93 7.83 -8.38 0.79
N TYR A 94 8.96 -8.60 1.47
CA TYR A 94 9.98 -7.58 1.67
C TYR A 94 10.67 -7.18 0.37
N TYR A 95 10.91 -8.11 -0.54
CA TYR A 95 11.52 -7.83 -1.84
C TYR A 95 10.51 -7.41 -2.93
N SER A 96 9.21 -7.60 -2.68
CA SER A 96 8.15 -7.19 -3.59
C SER A 96 8.06 -5.67 -3.76
N HIS A 97 8.03 -5.23 -5.01
CA HIS A 97 7.85 -3.81 -5.33
C HIS A 97 6.43 -3.32 -5.06
N HIS A 98 5.42 -4.16 -5.24
CA HIS A 98 4.03 -3.84 -4.90
C HIS A 98 3.88 -3.55 -3.40
N TRP A 99 4.38 -4.44 -2.54
CA TRP A 99 4.32 -4.27 -1.08
C TRP A 99 5.13 -3.06 -0.59
N ARG A 100 6.32 -2.82 -1.15
CA ARG A 100 7.13 -1.62 -0.85
C ARG A 100 6.40 -0.33 -1.24
N THR A 101 5.76 -0.30 -2.40
CA THR A 101 4.99 0.85 -2.87
C THR A 101 3.81 1.13 -1.95
N TRP A 102 3.06 0.08 -1.59
CA TRP A 102 1.96 0.21 -0.64
C TRP A 102 2.42 0.77 0.70
N ALA A 103 3.51 0.24 1.28
CA ALA A 103 4.05 0.71 2.55
C ALA A 103 4.47 2.18 2.48
N ALA A 104 5.14 2.61 1.40
CA ALA A 104 5.52 3.99 1.19
C ALA A 104 4.29 4.91 1.12
N CYS A 105 3.28 4.55 0.33
CA CYS A 105 2.04 5.32 0.23
C CYS A 105 1.28 5.40 1.57
N PHE A 106 1.27 4.31 2.33
CA PHE A 106 0.64 4.26 3.65
C PHE A 106 1.30 5.24 4.62
N ILE A 107 2.63 5.22 4.71
CA ILE A 107 3.41 6.13 5.55
C ILE A 107 3.20 7.58 5.10
N GLN A 108 3.28 7.85 3.80
CA GLN A 108 3.04 9.19 3.24
C GLN A 108 1.67 9.72 3.63
N HIS A 109 0.62 8.90 3.48
CA HIS A 109 -0.74 9.31 3.82
C HIS A 109 -0.89 9.61 5.33
N ALA A 110 -0.31 8.77 6.19
CA ALA A 110 -0.30 8.98 7.64
C ALA A 110 0.39 10.31 8.01
N TRP A 111 1.55 10.58 7.40
CA TRP A 111 2.29 11.82 7.58
C TRP A 111 1.51 13.06 7.11
N HIS A 112 0.95 13.04 5.90
CA HIS A 112 0.14 14.16 5.40
C HIS A 112 -1.08 14.41 6.27
N SER A 113 -1.69 13.37 6.82
CA SER A 113 -2.82 13.50 7.74
C SER A 113 -2.39 14.10 9.08
N TYR A 114 -1.22 13.70 9.61
CA TYR A 114 -0.63 14.33 10.79
C TYR A 114 -0.35 15.82 10.56
N LYS A 115 0.31 16.18 9.45
CA LYS A 115 0.62 17.57 9.09
C LYS A 115 -0.64 18.43 8.95
N ARG A 116 -1.68 17.92 8.29
CA ARG A 116 -2.98 18.61 8.17
C ARG A 116 -3.62 18.88 9.53
N ARG A 117 -3.58 17.92 10.46
CA ARG A 117 -4.06 18.12 11.83
C ARG A 117 -3.25 19.16 12.59
N GLY A 118 -1.93 19.20 12.39
CA GLY A 118 -1.06 20.24 12.97
C GLY A 118 -1.44 21.64 12.48
N MET A 119 -1.61 21.82 11.18
CA MET A 119 -2.02 23.10 10.59
C MET A 119 -3.42 23.53 11.04
N ALA A 120 -4.37 22.61 11.12
CA ALA A 120 -5.72 22.91 11.60
C ALA A 120 -5.73 23.37 13.06
N LYS A 121 -4.88 22.77 13.91
CA LYS A 121 -4.72 23.20 15.31
C LYS A 121 -4.07 24.58 15.41
N ASP A 122 -3.03 24.85 14.63
CA ASP A 122 -2.37 26.17 14.59
C ASP A 122 -3.36 27.27 14.15
N LEU A 123 -4.11 27.03 13.08
CA LEU A 123 -5.16 27.95 12.60
C LEU A 123 -6.22 28.19 13.68
N SER A 124 -6.74 27.12 14.29
CA SER A 124 -7.74 27.24 15.36
C SER A 124 -7.23 28.02 16.58
N MET A 125 -5.96 27.86 16.96
CA MET A 125 -5.35 28.66 18.05
C MET A 125 -5.23 30.13 17.67
N ARG A 126 -4.83 30.44 16.43
CA ARG A 126 -4.70 31.82 15.94
C ARG A 126 -6.05 32.53 15.83
N GLU A 127 -7.06 31.83 15.34
CA GLU A 127 -8.45 32.33 15.29
C GLU A 127 -9.01 32.55 16.70
N SER A 128 -8.75 31.64 17.64
CA SER A 128 -9.18 31.78 19.04
C SER A 128 -8.52 32.99 19.72
N PHE A 129 -7.21 33.20 19.49
CA PHE A 129 -6.50 34.35 20.03
C PHE A 129 -6.94 35.67 19.41
N SER A 130 -7.22 35.69 18.11
CA SER A 130 -7.79 36.85 17.41
C SER A 130 -9.20 37.17 17.92
N SER A 131 -10.03 36.14 18.12
CA SER A 131 -11.38 36.26 18.67
C SER A 131 -11.37 36.83 20.09
N MET A 132 -10.46 36.36 20.95
CA MET A 132 -10.31 36.87 22.33
C MET A 132 -9.90 38.35 22.38
N ARG A 133 -9.05 38.82 21.46
CA ARG A 133 -8.68 40.25 21.35
C ARG A 133 -9.82 41.14 20.86
N SER A 134 -10.76 40.63 20.07
CA SER A 134 -11.92 41.40 19.60
C SER A 134 -13.01 41.62 20.66
N TYR A 135 -12.97 40.92 21.80
CA TYR A 135 -13.93 41.11 22.90
C TYR A 135 -13.41 42.01 24.04
N GLU A 136 -12.22 42.59 23.93
CA GLU A 136 -11.71 43.56 24.92
C GLU A 136 -12.26 44.99 24.72
N GLY A 137 -13.24 45.17 23.83
CA GLY A 137 -13.88 46.46 23.53
C GLY A 137 -15.40 46.39 23.43
N ASP A 138 -16.08 45.79 24.41
CA ASP A 138 -17.35 46.30 25.01
C ASP A 138 -17.90 45.28 26.02
N THR A 139 -18.24 45.78 27.20
CA THR A 139 -18.77 45.07 28.38
C THR A 139 -20.17 44.47 28.21
N SER A 140 -20.39 43.22 28.68
CA SER A 140 -21.48 42.79 29.59
C SER A 140 -21.49 41.25 29.78
N PRO A 141 -21.63 40.70 31.01
CA PRO A 141 -21.48 39.27 31.29
C PRO A 141 -22.83 38.54 31.39
N GLU A 142 -23.61 38.44 30.30
CA GLU A 142 -24.69 37.46 30.25
C GLU A 142 -24.81 36.88 28.84
N GLN A 143 -25.02 35.55 28.78
CA GLN A 143 -25.35 34.75 27.59
C GLN A 143 -24.18 34.40 26.66
N ASN A 144 -23.48 33.30 26.94
CA ASN A 144 -22.83 32.51 25.89
C ASN A 144 -22.68 31.04 26.32
N LEU A 145 -23.82 30.35 26.42
CA LEU A 145 -23.89 28.91 26.68
C LEU A 145 -24.50 28.15 25.50
N ALA A 146 -24.11 28.44 24.26
CA ALA A 146 -24.64 27.69 23.12
C ALA A 146 -23.80 27.79 21.84
N LEU A 147 -22.51 27.43 21.87
CA LEU A 147 -21.76 27.13 20.63
C LEU A 147 -20.59 26.18 20.90
N ARG A 148 -20.92 24.99 21.44
CA ARG A 148 -20.00 23.85 21.50
C ARG A 148 -20.68 22.62 20.92
N SER A 149 -20.89 22.62 19.61
CA SER A 149 -21.15 21.37 18.89
C SER A 149 -20.57 21.47 17.48
N GLY A 150 -19.24 21.48 17.40
CA GLY A 150 -18.54 21.16 16.17
C GLY A 150 -18.46 19.64 16.09
N THR A 151 -19.44 19.03 15.43
CA THR A 151 -19.41 17.62 15.06
C THR A 151 -18.11 17.30 14.35
N HIS A 152 -17.26 16.51 14.99
CA HIS A 152 -16.08 15.92 14.37
C HIS A 152 -16.55 14.99 13.25
N ILE A 153 -16.72 15.52 12.04
CA ILE A 153 -16.79 14.70 10.84
C ILE A 153 -15.40 14.09 10.68
N ILE A 154 -15.25 12.87 11.20
CA ILE A 154 -14.18 11.96 10.82
C ILE A 154 -14.40 11.75 9.32
N LYS A 155 -13.77 12.58 8.48
CA LYS A 155 -13.66 12.29 7.05
C LYS A 155 -12.93 10.97 6.96
N GLU A 156 -13.69 9.91 6.65
CA GLU A 156 -13.15 8.58 6.44
C GLU A 156 -11.91 8.67 5.57
N LEU A 157 -10.88 7.95 6.00
CA LEU A 157 -9.67 7.75 5.23
C LEU A 157 -10.04 7.30 3.81
N PRO A 158 -9.42 7.86 2.75
CA PRO A 158 -9.46 7.23 1.45
C PRO A 158 -9.01 5.77 1.64
N LYS A 159 -9.87 4.83 1.25
CA LYS A 159 -9.57 3.39 1.33
C LYS A 159 -8.46 3.08 0.33
N PHE A 160 -7.20 3.27 0.71
CA PHE A 160 -6.13 2.48 0.12
C PHE A 160 -6.47 1.05 0.47
N ARG A 161 -7.08 0.33 -0.47
CA ARG A 161 -7.30 -1.10 -0.30
C ARG A 161 -5.91 -1.70 -0.16
N LYS A 162 -5.66 -2.27 1.02
CA LYS A 162 -4.51 -3.15 1.21
C LYS A 162 -4.49 -4.11 0.01
N PRO A 163 -3.35 -4.32 -0.64
CA PRO A 163 -3.21 -5.41 -1.59
C PRO A 163 -3.85 -6.64 -0.98
N SER A 164 -4.65 -7.37 -1.76
CA SER A 164 -5.28 -8.58 -1.28
C SER A 164 -4.20 -9.48 -0.70
N GLU A 165 -4.13 -9.55 0.63
CA GLU A 165 -3.27 -10.51 1.28
C GLU A 165 -3.87 -11.87 0.97
N PRO A 166 -3.07 -12.83 0.50
CA PRO A 166 -3.45 -14.21 0.65
C PRO A 166 -3.66 -14.42 2.16
N ASP A 167 -4.82 -14.94 2.55
CA ASP A 167 -5.09 -15.27 3.94
C ASP A 167 -4.23 -16.47 4.33
N PHE A 168 -3.15 -16.19 5.05
CA PHE A 168 -2.18 -17.21 5.50
C PHE A 168 -2.47 -17.68 6.92
N SER A 169 -3.64 -17.35 7.47
CA SER A 169 -4.04 -17.69 8.84
C SER A 169 -4.72 -19.06 8.92
N ALA A 170 -4.85 -19.78 7.80
CA ALA A 170 -5.29 -21.17 7.80
C ALA A 170 -4.22 -22.03 8.48
N GLU A 171 -4.31 -22.12 9.81
CA GLU A 171 -3.73 -23.23 10.55
C GLU A 171 -4.24 -24.52 9.91
N HIS A 172 -3.30 -25.41 9.59
CA HIS A 172 -3.66 -26.74 9.15
C HIS A 172 -4.01 -27.49 10.43
N ASP A 173 -5.30 -27.67 10.70
CA ASP A 173 -5.73 -28.78 11.55
C ASP A 173 -5.34 -30.08 10.83
N ASP A 174 -4.64 -30.95 11.56
CA ASP A 174 -4.14 -32.25 11.11
C ASP A 174 -5.24 -33.20 10.63
#